data_AF-A0A8X6NH10-F1
#
_entry.id   AF-A0A8X6NH10-F1
#
_cell.length_a   1.000
_cell.length_b   1.000
_cell.length_c   1.000
_cell.angle_alpha   90.00
_cell.angle_beta   90.00
_cell.angle_gamma   90.00
#
_symmetry.space_group_name_H-M   'P 1'
#
loop_
_entity.id
_entity.type
_entity.pdbx_description
1 polymer ?
#
loop_
_entity_poly.entity_id
_entity_poly.type
_entity_poly.pdbx_seq_one_letter_code
_entity_poly.pdbx_strand_id
1 'polypeptide(L)'
;MVTQQSSEVIMKITCAGLETFLKNYLDANAFREFLNEKNRLFPTWNFLWERLQIWLSQTCLTNMPDAIMNLLHILPHAEPCKPYLQNSLALHDSFWNQVFQNLVIAKTRL
;
A
#
# COMPACT_ATOMS: atom_id res chain seq x y z
N MET A 1 0.19 -19.61 -21.36
CA MET A 1 0.13 -19.99 -19.92
C MET A 1 0.46 -18.75 -19.11
N VAL A 2 -0.52 -18.17 -18.41
CA VAL A 2 -0.28 -17.05 -17.50
C VAL A 2 0.17 -17.66 -16.17
N THR A 3 1.46 -17.56 -15.84
CA THR A 3 1.96 -17.90 -14.51
C THR A 3 1.24 -17.00 -13.50
N GLN A 4 0.34 -17.59 -12.70
CA GLN A 4 -0.35 -16.86 -11.64
C GLN A 4 0.70 -16.37 -10.64
N GLN A 5 0.91 -15.05 -10.56
CA GLN A 5 1.78 -14.42 -9.57
C GLN A 5 1.28 -14.71 -8.15
N SER A 6 2.19 -14.99 -7.21
CA SER A 6 1.82 -15.20 -5.81
C SER A 6 1.30 -13.92 -5.15
N SER A 7 0.53 -14.06 -4.07
CA SER A 7 0.03 -12.93 -3.27
C SER A 7 1.16 -11.98 -2.84
N GLU A 8 2.28 -12.54 -2.40
CA GLU A 8 3.47 -11.79 -2.01
C GLU A 8 4.04 -10.96 -3.17
N VAL A 9 4.15 -11.53 -4.38
CA VAL A 9 4.65 -10.82 -5.56
C VAL A 9 3.74 -9.64 -5.92
N ILE A 10 2.42 -9.86 -5.91
CA ILE A 10 1.43 -8.79 -6.17
C ILE A 10 1.57 -7.67 -5.14
N MET A 11 1.71 -8.01 -3.87
CA MET A 11 1.84 -7.03 -2.80
C MET A 11 3.17 -6.29 -2.85
N LYS A 12 4.25 -6.94 -3.26
CA LYS A 12 5.54 -6.30 -3.50
C LYS A 12 5.48 -5.26 -4.61
N ILE A 13 4.84 -5.59 -5.73
CA ILE A 13 4.60 -4.64 -6.84
C ILE A 13 3.72 -3.47 -6.36
N THR A 14 2.68 -3.77 -5.57
CA THR A 14 1.75 -2.77 -5.04
C THR A 14 2.44 -1.78 -4.11
N CYS A 15 3.24 -2.26 -3.16
CA CYS A 15 4.01 -1.40 -2.26
C CYS A 15 5.04 -0.55 -3.02
N ALA A 16 5.75 -1.12 -4.00
CA ALA A 16 6.68 -0.36 -4.84
C ALA A 16 5.97 0.74 -5.66
N GLY A 17 4.77 0.45 -6.17
CA GLY A 17 3.92 1.42 -6.84
C GLY A 17 3.48 2.55 -5.92
N LEU A 18 3.06 2.23 -4.68
CA LEU A 18 2.70 3.21 -3.66
C LEU A 18 3.88 4.09 -3.27
N GLU A 19 5.08 3.53 -3.10
CA GLU A 19 6.28 4.31 -2.79
C GLU A 19 6.63 5.27 -3.93
N THR A 20 6.54 4.81 -5.19
CA THR A 20 6.79 5.65 -6.37
C THR A 20 5.74 6.75 -6.48
N PHE A 21 4.48 6.43 -6.20
CA PHE A 21 3.40 7.42 -6.14
C PHE A 21 3.73 8.47 -5.07
N LEU A 22 3.94 8.07 -3.82
CA LEU A 22 4.25 9.00 -2.73
C LEU A 22 5.48 9.88 -3.01
N LYS A 23 6.53 9.32 -3.62
CA LYS A 23 7.72 10.07 -4.04
C LYS A 23 7.41 11.23 -4.98
N ASN A 24 6.42 11.06 -5.87
CA ASN A 24 6.09 12.05 -6.88
C ASN A 24 5.12 13.13 -6.38
N TYR A 25 4.37 12.85 -5.29
CA TYR A 25 3.33 13.75 -4.79
C TYR A 25 3.67 14.42 -3.45
N LEU A 26 4.53 13.81 -2.64
CA LEU A 26 5.03 14.42 -1.41
C LEU A 26 6.25 15.30 -1.72
N ASP A 27 6.47 16.32 -0.88
CA ASP A 27 7.74 17.00 -0.88
C ASP A 27 8.88 16.07 -0.42
N ALA A 28 10.12 16.45 -0.73
CA ALA A 28 11.28 15.61 -0.47
C ALA A 28 11.50 15.29 1.02
N ASN A 29 11.13 16.21 1.93
CA ASN A 29 11.28 15.98 3.37
C ASN A 29 10.21 15.01 3.87
N ALA A 30 8.95 15.20 3.50
CA ALA A 30 7.86 14.31 3.87
C ALA A 30 8.07 12.89 3.34
N PHE A 31 8.54 12.74 2.09
CA PHE A 31 8.86 11.42 1.54
C PHE A 31 10.05 10.76 2.26
N ARG A 32 11.08 11.54 2.61
CA ARG A 32 12.23 11.02 3.38
C ARG A 32 11.82 10.56 4.78
N GLU A 33 10.97 11.32 5.47
CA GLU A 33 10.43 10.93 6.78
C GLU A 33 9.63 9.64 6.68
N PHE A 34 8.73 9.52 5.70
CA PHE A 34 8.00 8.29 5.42
C PHE A 34 8.95 7.09 5.22
N LEU A 35 9.99 7.23 4.39
CA LEU A 35 10.94 6.15 4.14
C LEU A 35 11.74 5.76 5.39
N ASN A 36 12.21 6.75 6.17
CA ASN A 36 12.97 6.49 7.39
C ASN A 36 12.14 5.69 8.39
N GLU A 37 10.88 6.08 8.60
CA GLU A 37 9.97 5.43 9.53
C GLU A 37 9.55 4.05 9.06
N LYS A 38 9.24 3.91 7.77
CA LYS A 38 8.97 2.61 7.15
C LYS A 38 10.16 1.66 7.37
N ASN A 39 11.39 2.10 7.10
CA ASN A 39 12.59 1.26 7.24
C ASN A 39 12.93 0.98 8.71
N ARG A 40 12.61 1.90 9.63
CA ARG A 40 12.79 1.68 11.07
C ARG A 40 11.87 0.58 11.61
N LEU A 41 10.61 0.58 11.17
CA LEU A 41 9.58 -0.34 11.66
C LEU A 41 9.52 -1.65 10.88
N PHE A 42 9.87 -1.61 9.60
CA PHE A 42 9.93 -2.74 8.69
C PHE A 42 11.30 -2.78 7.99
N PRO A 43 12.34 -3.24 8.69
CA PRO A 43 13.71 -3.20 8.19
C PRO A 43 13.95 -4.12 6.99
N THR A 44 13.07 -5.11 6.77
CA THR A 44 13.11 -5.98 5.60
C THR A 44 11.72 -6.17 5.01
N TRP A 45 11.68 -6.59 3.74
CA TRP A 45 10.44 -6.98 3.07
C TRP A 45 9.69 -8.08 3.83
N ASN A 46 10.39 -9.06 4.42
CA ASN A 46 9.74 -10.16 5.12
C ASN A 46 8.92 -9.66 6.33
N PHE A 47 9.45 -8.71 7.10
CA PHE A 47 8.72 -8.10 8.22
C PHE A 47 7.47 -7.35 7.75
N LEU A 48 7.60 -6.57 6.67
CA LEU A 48 6.45 -5.87 6.09
C LEU A 48 5.42 -6.87 5.55
N TRP A 49 5.88 -7.91 4.87
CA TRP A 49 5.02 -8.92 4.26
C TRP A 49 4.22 -9.71 5.30
N GLU A 50 4.85 -10.17 6.38
CA GLU A 50 4.14 -10.85 7.48
C GLU A 50 3.00 -9.98 8.04
N ARG A 51 3.26 -8.68 8.23
CA ARG A 51 2.24 -7.72 8.70
C ARG A 51 1.12 -7.53 7.68
N LEU A 52 1.46 -7.35 6.40
CA LEU A 52 0.50 -7.18 5.32
C LEU A 52 -0.34 -8.45 5.13
N GLN A 53 0.25 -9.63 5.26
CA GLN A 53 -0.44 -10.91 5.16
C GLN A 53 -1.47 -11.07 6.28
N ILE A 54 -1.08 -10.82 7.53
CA ILE A 54 -2.00 -10.85 8.68
C ILE A 54 -3.14 -9.85 8.46
N TRP A 55 -2.82 -8.60 8.11
CA TRP A 55 -3.82 -7.58 7.84
C TRP A 55 -4.76 -7.96 6.69
N LEU A 56 -4.23 -8.43 5.56
CA LEU A 56 -5.03 -8.84 4.40
C LEU A 56 -5.96 -10.00 4.74
N SER A 57 -5.54 -10.95 5.58
CA SER A 57 -6.41 -12.06 6.00
C SER A 57 -7.61 -11.58 6.82
N GLN A 58 -7.42 -10.55 7.66
CA GLN A 58 -8.43 -10.05 8.60
C GLN A 58 -9.32 -8.94 8.02
N THR A 59 -8.82 -8.18 7.04
CA THR A 59 -9.50 -6.98 6.55
C THR A 59 -10.61 -7.31 5.56
N CYS A 60 -11.74 -6.61 5.68
CA CYS A 60 -12.82 -6.65 4.69
C CYS A 60 -12.57 -5.58 3.62
N LEU A 61 -12.39 -5.99 2.37
CA LEU A 61 -12.13 -5.10 1.22
C LEU A 61 -13.45 -4.75 0.52
N THR A 62 -14.32 -4.00 1.20
CA THR A 62 -15.68 -3.69 0.71
C THR A 62 -15.72 -2.57 -0.33
N ASN A 63 -14.92 -1.52 -0.15
CA ASN A 63 -14.81 -0.42 -1.10
C ASN A 63 -13.37 0.09 -1.16
N MET A 64 -13.01 0.71 -2.29
CA MET A 64 -11.66 1.17 -2.56
C MET A 64 -11.19 2.24 -1.55
N PRO A 65 -11.88 3.36 -1.34
CA PRO A 65 -11.39 4.41 -0.44
C PRO A 65 -11.08 3.88 0.96
N ASP A 66 -11.98 3.11 1.56
CA ASP A 66 -11.77 2.57 2.91
C ASP A 66 -10.64 1.56 2.94
N ALA A 67 -10.50 0.71 1.91
CA ALA A 67 -9.40 -0.25 1.83
C ALA A 67 -8.04 0.44 1.71
N ILE A 68 -7.94 1.51 0.91
CA ILE A 68 -6.72 2.31 0.79
C ILE A 68 -6.40 3.00 2.12
N MET A 69 -7.39 3.65 2.75
CA MET A 69 -7.18 4.32 4.03
C MET A 69 -6.76 3.34 5.14
N ASN A 70 -7.33 2.13 5.17
CA ASN A 70 -6.92 1.09 6.10
C ASN A 70 -5.51 0.56 5.83
N LEU A 71 -5.11 0.39 4.56
CA LEU A 71 -3.75 0.00 4.19
C LEU A 71 -2.72 1.01 4.73
N LEU A 72 -3.05 2.30 4.69
CA LEU A 72 -2.18 3.35 5.22
C LEU A 72 -1.98 3.26 6.72
N HIS A 73 -2.98 2.85 7.49
CA HIS A 73 -2.79 2.63 8.92
C HIS A 73 -1.80 1.49 9.24
N ILE A 74 -1.55 0.59 8.28
CA ILE A 74 -0.56 -0.47 8.39
C ILE A 74 0.84 0.01 7.98
N LEU A 75 0.92 0.96 7.05
CA LEU A 75 2.17 1.61 6.65
C LEU A 75 2.49 2.75 7.63
N PRO A 76 3.46 2.60 8.53
CA PRO A 76 3.67 3.56 9.59
C PRO A 76 4.05 4.94 9.06
N HIS A 77 3.66 5.98 9.81
CA HIS A 77 3.80 7.37 9.41
C HIS A 77 3.13 7.73 8.07
N ALA A 78 2.05 7.02 7.71
CA ALA A 78 1.15 7.49 6.66
C ALA A 78 0.26 8.66 7.11
N GLU A 79 0.19 9.02 8.39
CA GLU A 79 -0.69 10.09 8.87
C GLU A 79 -0.35 11.47 8.27
N PRO A 80 0.93 11.88 8.16
CA PRO A 80 1.31 13.07 7.37
C PRO A 80 0.99 12.95 5.87
N CYS A 81 0.96 11.73 5.34
CA CYS A 81 0.64 11.46 3.93
C CYS A 81 -0.88 11.45 3.68
N LYS A 82 -1.69 11.28 4.73
CA LYS A 82 -3.14 11.07 4.66
C LYS A 82 -3.89 12.18 3.92
N PRO A 83 -3.64 13.48 4.12
CA PRO A 83 -4.32 14.52 3.37
C PRO A 83 -4.01 14.48 1.87
N TYR A 84 -2.75 14.20 1.50
CA TYR A 84 -2.32 14.07 0.11
C TYR A 84 -2.96 12.85 -0.54
N LEU A 85 -3.08 11.76 0.21
CA LEU A 85 -3.67 10.52 -0.25
C LEU A 85 -5.18 10.65 -0.43
N GLN A 86 -5.88 11.31 0.50
CA GLN A 86 -7.31 11.62 0.38
C GLN A 86 -7.61 12.47 -0.85
N ASN A 87 -6.82 13.52 -1.11
CA ASN A 87 -6.97 14.32 -2.31
C ASN A 87 -6.66 13.50 -3.58
N SER A 88 -5.65 12.63 -3.50
CA SER A 88 -5.28 11.79 -4.63
C SER A 88 -6.31 10.71 -4.97
N LEU A 89 -7.13 10.26 -4.01
CA LEU A 89 -8.20 9.30 -4.26
C LEU A 89 -9.20 9.84 -5.27
N ALA A 90 -9.49 11.15 -5.24
CA ALA A 90 -10.37 11.79 -6.22
C ALA A 90 -9.69 12.11 -7.55
N LEU A 91 -8.37 12.33 -7.56
CA LEU A 91 -7.63 12.79 -8.74
C LEU A 91 -6.97 11.66 -9.55
N HIS A 92 -6.70 10.51 -8.92
CA HIS A 92 -5.93 9.40 -9.49
C HIS A 92 -6.68 8.06 -9.41
N ASP A 93 -7.96 8.09 -9.78
CA ASP A 93 -8.89 6.96 -9.66
C ASP A 93 -8.36 5.68 -10.33
N SER A 94 -7.70 5.79 -11.48
CA SER A 94 -7.10 4.63 -12.16
C SER A 94 -5.98 3.96 -11.35
N PHE A 95 -5.15 4.75 -10.67
CA PHE A 95 -4.06 4.20 -9.84
C PHE A 95 -4.64 3.51 -8.60
N TRP A 96 -5.58 4.16 -7.91
CA TRP A 96 -6.18 3.60 -6.70
C TRP A 96 -7.05 2.38 -6.99
N ASN A 97 -7.73 2.35 -8.13
CA ASN A 97 -8.43 1.15 -8.58
C ASN A 97 -7.44 0.00 -8.80
N GLN A 98 -6.27 0.24 -9.42
CA GLN A 98 -5.26 -0.80 -9.59
C GLN A 98 -4.73 -1.31 -8.24
N VAL A 99 -4.47 -0.41 -7.28
CA VAL A 99 -4.06 -0.80 -5.92
C VAL A 99 -5.14 -1.66 -5.27
N PHE A 100 -6.41 -1.24 -5.33
CA PHE A 100 -7.52 -2.01 -4.75
C PHE A 100 -7.69 -3.38 -5.40
N GLN A 101 -7.62 -3.47 -6.73
CA GLN A 101 -7.66 -4.75 -7.44
C GLN A 101 -6.51 -5.66 -7.02
N ASN A 102 -5.30 -5.12 -6.86
CA ASN A 102 -4.17 -5.90 -6.37
C ASN A 102 -4.41 -6.43 -4.95
N LEU A 103 -4.99 -5.61 -4.05
CA LEU A 103 -5.37 -6.06 -2.69
C LEU A 103 -6.39 -7.20 -2.73
N VAL A 104 -7.43 -7.07 -3.56
CA VAL A 104 -8.45 -8.11 -3.73
C VAL A 104 -7.83 -9.40 -4.26
N ILE A 105 -7.03 -9.31 -5.32
CA ILE A 105 -6.36 -10.47 -5.91
C ILE A 105 -5.39 -11.11 -4.90
N ALA A 106 -4.57 -10.30 -4.22
CA ALA A 106 -3.66 -10.79 -3.20
C ALA A 106 -4.40 -11.53 -2.08
N LYS A 107 -5.52 -10.99 -1.58
CA LYS A 107 -6.35 -11.63 -0.56
C LYS A 107 -6.95 -12.96 -1.04
N THR A 108 -7.43 -13.05 -2.28
CA THR A 108 -7.97 -14.31 -2.83
C THR A 108 -6.93 -15.41 -2.99
N ARG A 109 -5.65 -15.08 -2.88
CA ARG A 109 -4.50 -15.99 -3.07
C ARG A 109 -3.68 -16.18 -1.79
N LEU A 110 -4.17 -15.71 -0.65
CA LEU A 110 -3.62 -16.01 0.68
C LEU A 110 -4.07 -17.40 1.13
#